data_AF-A0A382URV1-F1
#
_entry.id   AF-A0A382URV1-F1
#
_cell.length_a   1.000
_cell.length_b   1.000
_cell.length_c   1.000
_cell.angle_alpha   90.00
_cell.angle_beta   90.00
_cell.angle_gamma   90.00
#
_symmetry.space_group_name_H-M   'P 1'
#
loop_
_entity.id
_entity.type
_entity.pdbx_description
1 polymer ?
#
loop_
_entity_poly.entity_id
_entity_poly.type
_entity_poly.pdbx_seq_one_letter_code
_entity_poly.pdbx_strand_id
1 'polypeptide(L)' 'MMTKAETLETVEENDDAWVFTGNGQMVQPAELAEADWNTVGTVRIVPGLVGGL' A
#
# COMPACT_ATOMS: atom_id res chain seq x y z
N MET A 1 1.24 -13.31 5.30
CA MET A 1 1.75 -11.93 5.50
C MET A 1 2.31 -11.54 4.15
N MET A 2 1.71 -10.57 3.46
CA MET A 2 2.28 -10.11 2.18
C MET A 2 3.66 -9.51 2.45
N THR A 3 4.60 -9.80 1.56
CA THR A 3 5.93 -9.17 1.62
C THR A 3 5.90 -7.79 0.96
N LYS A 4 6.94 -6.99 1.17
CA LYS A 4 7.14 -5.70 0.51
C LYS A 4 6.97 -5.81 -1.01
N ALA A 5 7.57 -6.84 -1.61
CA ALA A 5 7.55 -7.06 -3.05
C ALA A 5 6.12 -7.32 -3.55
N GLU A 6 5.37 -8.20 -2.90
CA GLU A 6 3.97 -8.46 -3.26
C GLU A 6 3.10 -7.21 -3.11
N THR A 7 3.39 -6.36 -2.12
CA THR A 7 2.65 -5.11 -1.91
C THR A 7 2.91 -4.13 -3.04
N LEU A 8 4.18 -3.93 -3.41
CA LEU A 8 4.56 -3.08 -4.53
C LEU A 8 3.96 -3.58 -5.84
N GLU A 9 4.06 -4.88 -6.11
CA GLU A 9 3.49 -5.49 -7.31
C GLU A 9 1.97 -5.27 -7.38
N THR A 10 1.25 -5.53 -6.29
CA THR A 10 -0.21 -5.32 -6.23
C THR A 10 -0.59 -3.86 -6.47
N VAL A 11 0.23 -2.92 -6.00
CA VAL A 11 -0.04 -1.49 -6.17
C VAL A 11 0.37 -0.98 -7.55
N GLU A 12 1.46 -1.49 -8.12
CA GLU A 12 1.81 -1.24 -9.52
C GLU A 12 0.74 -1.79 -10.48
N GLU A 13 0.09 -2.91 -10.14
CA GLU A 13 -1.06 -3.43 -10.88
C GLU A 13 -2.34 -2.61 -10.67
N ASN A 14 -2.40 -1.80 -9.62
CA ASN A 14 -3.56 -1.00 -9.25
C ASN A 14 -3.13 0.44 -8.95
N ASP A 15 -2.82 1.22 -10.00
CA ASP A 15 -2.38 2.62 -9.92
C ASP A 15 -3.30 3.53 -9.05
N ASP A 16 -4.57 3.15 -8.87
CA ASP A 16 -5.56 3.85 -8.03
C ASP A 16 -5.67 3.30 -6.58
N ALA A 17 -4.83 2.34 -6.19
CA ALA A 17 -4.88 1.73 -4.87
C ALA A 17 -4.35 2.65 -3.77
N TRP A 18 -5.09 2.70 -2.66
CA TRP A 18 -4.69 3.39 -1.45
C TRP A 18 -3.91 2.45 -0.54
N VAL A 19 -2.73 2.88 -0.12
CA VAL A 19 -1.87 2.09 0.77
C VAL A 19 -1.89 2.66 2.16
N PHE A 20 -2.18 1.81 3.14
CA PHE A 20 -2.27 2.18 4.56
C PHE A 20 -1.21 1.42 5.35
N THR A 21 -0.55 2.12 6.27
CA THR A 21 0.41 1.53 7.22
C THR A 21 -0.31 0.93 8.44
N GLY A 22 0.42 0.23 9.32
CA GLY A 22 -0.15 -0.43 10.49
C GLY A 22 -0.73 0.57 11.50
N ASN A 23 -0.25 1.81 11.41
CA ASN A 23 -0.65 2.99 12.15
C ASN A 23 -1.88 3.69 11.52
N GLY A 24 -2.43 3.16 10.42
CA GLY A 24 -3.60 3.72 9.74
C GLY A 24 -3.31 4.98 8.93
N GLN A 25 -2.03 5.31 8.70
CA GLN A 25 -1.67 6.41 7.82
C GLN A 25 -1.70 5.94 6.38
N MET A 26 -2.35 6.73 5.52
CA MET A 26 -2.24 6.58 4.09
C MET A 26 -0.87 7.07 3.65
N VAL A 27 -0.16 6.25 2.87
CA VAL A 27 1.15 6.57 2.30
C VAL A 27 1.12 6.24 0.82
N GLN A 28 1.91 6.97 0.02
CA GLN A 28 2.04 6.62 -1.37
C GLN A 28 2.86 5.34 -1.55
N PRO A 29 2.66 4.60 -2.65
CA PRO A 29 3.37 3.35 -2.90
C PRO A 29 4.87 3.58 -3.06
N ALA A 30 5.23 4.68 -3.73
CA ALA A 30 6.60 5.15 -3.85
C ALA A 30 7.22 5.47 -2.48
N GLU A 31 6.48 6.15 -1.60
CA GLU A 31 6.93 6.45 -0.24
C GLU A 31 7.09 5.17 0.59
N LEU A 32 6.22 4.18 0.40
CA LEU A 32 6.31 2.88 1.05
C LEU A 32 7.52 2.05 0.54
N ALA A 33 7.87 2.20 -0.73
CA ALA A 33 9.06 1.58 -1.31
C ALA A 33 10.33 2.08 -0.61
N GLU A 34 10.35 3.35 -0.20
CA GLU A 34 11.47 3.98 0.50
C GLU A 34 11.31 3.92 2.04
N ALA A 35 10.12 3.60 2.55
CA ALA A 35 9.84 3.54 3.97
C ALA A 35 10.52 2.36 4.68
N ASP A 36 10.81 2.57 5.96
CA ASP A 36 11.43 1.55 6.81
C ASP A 36 10.36 0.58 7.32
N TRP A 37 10.31 -0.62 6.73
CA TRP A 37 9.28 -1.63 7.02
C TRP A 37 9.30 -2.15 8.46
N ASN A 38 10.42 -1.96 9.17
CA ASN A 38 10.53 -2.24 10.59
C ASN A 38 9.67 -1.28 11.43
N THR A 39 9.42 -0.07 10.92
CA THR A 39 8.60 0.96 11.57
C THR A 39 7.16 1.00 11.06
N VAL A 40 6.95 0.69 9.78
CA VAL A 40 5.63 0.68 9.13
C VAL A 40 4.76 -0.46 9.65
N GLY A 41 5.38 -1.58 10.01
CA GLY A 41 4.68 -2.77 10.51
C GLY A 41 3.81 -3.42 9.44
N THR A 42 2.49 -3.46 9.67
CA THR A 42 1.53 -4.12 8.78
C THR A 42 1.04 -3.16 7.70
N VAL A 43 1.27 -3.48 6.43
CA VAL A 43 0.70 -2.71 5.32
C VAL A 43 -0.63 -3.31 4.86
N ARG A 44 -1.61 -2.46 4.60
CA ARG A 44 -2.89 -2.80 3.99
C ARG A 44 -3.05 -2.01 2.70
N ILE A 45 -3.26 -2.73 1.61
CA ILE A 45 -3.60 -2.14 0.32
C ILE A 45 -5.12 -2.19 0.20
N VAL A 46 -5.71 -1.06 -0.16
CA VAL A 46 -7.13 -0.93 -0.46
C VAL A 46 -7.20 -0.58 -1.94
N PRO A 47 -7.70 -1.47 -2.81
CA PRO A 47 -7.94 -1.09 -4.19
C PRO A 47 -8.87 0.12 -4.18
N GLY A 48 -8.56 1.13 -5.01
CA GLY A 48 -9.35 2.35 -5.11
C GLY A 48 -10.82 2.00 -5.21
N LEU A 49 -11.64 2.66 -4.40
CA LEU A 49 -13.09 2.49 -4.46
C LEU A 49 -13.52 3.00 -5.84
N VAL A 50 -13.72 2.08 -6.78
CA VAL A 50 -14.39 2.33 -8.06
C VAL A 50 -15.85 2.68 -7.79
N GLY A 51 -16.08 3.86 -7.21
CA GLY A 51 -17.39 4.47 -7.09
C GLY A 51 -17.79 5.02 -8.45
N GLY A 52 -18.27 4.15 -9.36
CA GLY A 52 -18.74 4.62 -10.65
C GLY A 52 -19.13 3.53 -11.63
N LEU A 53 -20.27 2.86 -11.38
CA LEU A 53 -21.32 2.79 -12.40
C LEU A 53 -22.70 2.69 -11.76
#